data_AF-A0A2W4ZJY7-F1
#
_entry.id   AF-A0A2W4ZJY7-F1
#
_cell.length_a   1.000
_cell.length_b   1.000
_cell.length_c   1.000
_cell.angle_alpha   90.00
_cell.angle_beta   90.00
_cell.angle_gamma   90.00
#
_symmetry.space_group_name_H-M   'P 1'
#
loop_
_entity.id
_entity.type
_entity.pdbx_description
1 polymer ?
#
loop_
_entity_poly.entity_id
_entity_poly.type
_entity_poly.pdbx_seq_one_letter_code
_entity_poly.pdbx_strand_id
1 'polypeptide(L)'
;MSKSYRERDFSVVDEDMLKNKLYRKVFRTIAYCTGIGIGLMVLLPILPESGHLAKEEGIKDLFLTIGAFLLIYAVGMLVAFMFLRDALKPILFLMNWVVIPSAAIWCVMEGHRIITGP
;
A
#
# COMPACT_ATOMS: atom_id res chain seq x y z
N MET A 1 46.47 -31.01 -13.01
CA MET A 1 46.31 -29.74 -13.73
C MET A 1 44.91 -29.21 -13.42
N SER A 2 44.74 -28.54 -12.28
CA SER A 2 43.48 -27.92 -11.85
C SER A 2 43.44 -26.48 -12.33
N LYS A 3 42.77 -26.21 -13.44
CA LYS A 3 42.51 -24.84 -13.88
C LYS A 3 41.04 -24.70 -14.24
N SER A 4 40.44 -23.67 -13.61
CA SER A 4 39.25 -22.96 -14.06
C SER A 4 37.89 -23.62 -13.88
N TYR A 5 37.43 -23.70 -12.62
CA TYR A 5 36.00 -23.70 -12.26
C TYR A 5 35.58 -22.41 -11.54
N ARG A 6 36.40 -21.36 -11.61
CA ARG A 6 36.10 -20.01 -11.09
C ARG A 6 36.08 -19.07 -12.28
N GLU A 7 34.89 -18.76 -12.79
CA GLU A 7 34.56 -17.66 -13.73
C GLU A 7 33.33 -17.99 -14.62
N ARG A 8 32.43 -18.89 -14.20
CA ARG A 8 31.09 -18.91 -14.80
C ARG A 8 30.25 -17.80 -14.18
N ASP A 9 30.26 -16.64 -14.85
CA ASP A 9 29.15 -15.70 -15.01
C ASP A 9 28.18 -15.57 -13.82
N PHE A 10 28.62 -14.86 -12.77
CA PHE A 10 27.72 -14.26 -11.78
C PHE A 10 27.15 -12.91 -12.24
N SER A 11 27.41 -12.48 -13.49
CA SER A 11 27.14 -11.12 -13.97
C SER A 11 25.81 -10.95 -14.69
N VAL A 12 25.14 -12.03 -15.10
CA VAL A 12 23.78 -11.95 -15.67
C VAL A 12 22.78 -12.27 -14.55
N VAL A 13 22.67 -11.35 -13.59
CA VAL A 13 21.43 -11.29 -12.81
C VAL A 13 20.36 -10.91 -13.82
N ASP A 14 19.58 -11.90 -14.29
CA ASP A 14 18.50 -11.74 -15.26
C ASP A 14 17.65 -10.51 -14.90
N GLU A 15 17.92 -9.38 -15.56
CA GLU A 15 17.19 -8.13 -15.32
C GLU A 15 15.70 -8.33 -15.55
N ASP A 16 15.35 -9.27 -16.45
CA ASP A 16 13.98 -9.67 -16.75
C ASP A 16 13.33 -10.46 -15.59
N MET A 17 14.08 -11.29 -14.86
CA MET A 17 13.56 -11.90 -13.62
C MET A 17 13.31 -10.84 -12.53
N LEU A 18 14.19 -9.84 -12.42
CA LEU A 18 14.03 -8.74 -11.47
C LEU A 18 12.82 -7.86 -11.81
N LYS A 19 12.61 -7.52 -13.09
CA LYS A 19 11.44 -6.77 -13.57
C LYS A 19 10.15 -7.54 -13.33
N ASN A 20 10.12 -8.84 -13.63
CA ASN A 20 8.95 -9.69 -13.39
C ASN A 20 8.58 -9.81 -11.91
N LYS A 21 9.57 -9.94 -11.02
CA LYS A 21 9.34 -9.92 -9.56
C LYS A 21 8.78 -8.57 -9.10
N LEU A 22 9.30 -7.46 -9.63
CA LEU A 22 8.84 -6.11 -9.31
C LEU A 22 7.37 -5.91 -9.73
N TYR A 23 7.02 -6.33 -10.94
CA TYR A 23 5.66 -6.22 -11.46
C TYR A 23 4.68 -7.06 -10.65
N ARG A 24 5.02 -8.31 -10.31
CA ARG A 24 4.19 -9.14 -9.42
C ARG A 24 3.99 -8.48 -8.05
N LYS A 25 5.04 -7.88 -7.48
CA LYS A 25 4.94 -7.17 -6.21
C LYS A 25 3.98 -5.99 -6.30
N VAL A 26 4.08 -5.20 -7.36
CA VAL A 26 3.22 -4.02 -7.60
C VAL A 26 1.76 -4.43 -7.76
N PHE A 27 1.48 -5.42 -8.61
CA PHE A 27 0.11 -5.91 -8.80
C PHE A 27 -0.47 -6.48 -7.52
N ARG A 28 0.32 -7.22 -6.74
CA ARG A 28 -0.10 -7.72 -5.43
C ARG A 28 -0.42 -6.56 -4.47
N THR A 29 0.42 -5.52 -4.42
CA THR A 29 0.16 -4.33 -3.60
C THR A 29 -1.12 -3.62 -4.04
N ILE A 30 -1.33 -3.40 -5.34
CA ILE A 30 -2.56 -2.80 -5.88
C ILE A 30 -3.78 -3.62 -5.45
N ALA A 31 -3.75 -4.94 -5.65
CA ALA A 31 -4.85 -5.82 -5.28
C ALA A 31 -5.15 -5.77 -3.77
N TYR A 32 -4.13 -5.75 -2.92
CA TYR A 32 -4.33 -5.61 -1.46
C TYR A 32 -4.91 -4.25 -1.09
N CYS A 33 -4.37 -3.15 -1.63
CA CYS A 33 -4.88 -1.81 -1.34
C CYS A 33 -6.33 -1.65 -1.79
N THR A 34 -6.66 -2.13 -2.99
CA THR A 34 -8.04 -2.13 -3.49
C THR A 34 -8.95 -3.00 -2.63
N GLY A 35 -8.53 -4.22 -2.30
CA GLY A 35 -9.31 -5.16 -1.49
C GLY A 35 -9.59 -4.63 -0.08
N ILE A 36 -8.58 -4.07 0.59
CA ILE A 36 -8.74 -3.47 1.92
C ILE A 36 -9.59 -2.20 1.81
N GLY A 37 -9.36 -1.35 0.81
CA GLY A 37 -10.12 -0.11 0.64
C GLY A 37 -11.61 -0.35 0.43
N ILE A 38 -11.97 -1.28 -0.46
CA ILE A 38 -13.36 -1.70 -0.67
C ILE A 38 -13.90 -2.41 0.58
N GLY A 39 -13.10 -3.28 1.20
CA GLY A 39 -13.50 -4.01 2.39
C GLY A 39 -13.89 -3.08 3.55
N LEU A 40 -13.11 -2.03 3.79
CA LEU A 40 -13.42 -1.02 4.80
C LEU A 40 -14.72 -0.28 4.50
N MET A 41 -14.98 0.06 3.23
CA MET A 41 -16.24 0.71 2.83
C MET A 41 -17.45 -0.21 2.96
N VAL A 42 -17.30 -1.50 2.64
CA VAL A 42 -18.37 -2.51 2.77
C VAL A 42 -18.63 -2.88 4.24
N LEU A 43 -17.64 -2.73 5.13
CA LEU A 43 -17.79 -2.98 6.56
C LEU A 43 -18.55 -1.86 7.28
N LEU A 44 -18.65 -0.64 6.72
CA LEU A 44 -19.39 0.48 7.31
C LEU A 44 -20.84 0.16 7.69
N PRO A 45 -21.67 -0.47 6.83
CA PRO A 45 -23.04 -0.85 7.19
C PRO A 45 -23.12 -1.99 8.21
N ILE A 46 -22.01 -2.67 8.51
CA ILE A 46 -21.95 -3.81 9.45
C ILE A 46 -21.50 -3.35 10.85
N LEU A 47 -20.98 -2.12 10.98
CA LEU A 47 -20.58 -1.57 12.27
C LEU A 47 -21.81 -1.44 13.18
N PRO A 48 -21.79 -2.05 14.38
CA PRO A 48 -22.91 -1.99 15.30
C PRO A 48 -23.14 -0.54 15.74
N GLU A 49 -24.40 -0.11 15.72
CA GLU A 49 -24.81 1.18 16.28
C GLU A 49 -24.52 1.16 17.79
N SER A 50 -23.41 1.77 18.17
CA SER A 50 -23.05 1.96 19.57
C SER A 50 -23.68 3.26 20.00
N GLY A 51 -24.42 3.30 21.11
CA GLY A 51 -25.18 4.48 21.58
C GLY A 51 -24.37 5.76 21.86
N HIS A 52 -23.09 5.82 21.46
CA HIS A 52 -22.22 6.99 21.45
C HIS A 52 -22.04 7.52 20.02
N LEU A 53 -23.09 8.16 19.49
CA LEU A 53 -23.16 8.71 18.12
C LEU A 53 -21.88 9.44 17.65
N ALA A 54 -21.27 10.28 18.50
CA ALA A 54 -20.08 11.06 18.13
C ALA A 54 -18.81 10.20 17.89
N LYS A 55 -18.63 9.10 18.62
CA LYS A 55 -17.48 8.21 18.42
C LYS A 55 -17.68 7.30 17.21
N GLU A 56 -18.93 6.94 16.94
CA GLU A 56 -19.29 6.10 15.80
C GLU A 56 -19.13 6.84 14.47
N GLU A 57 -19.58 8.10 14.40
CA GLU A 57 -19.37 8.96 13.23
C GLU A 57 -17.88 9.16 12.94
N GLY A 58 -17.06 9.39 13.97
CA GLY A 58 -15.61 9.53 13.81
C GLY A 58 -14.93 8.26 13.27
N ILE A 59 -15.35 7.08 13.73
CA ILE A 59 -14.82 5.80 13.22
C ILE A 59 -15.25 5.57 11.76
N LYS A 60 -16.51 5.86 11.42
CA LYS A 60 -17.01 5.76 10.03
C LYS A 60 -16.24 6.68 9.09
N ASP A 61 -15.99 7.93 9.50
CA ASP A 61 -15.25 8.90 8.71
C ASP A 61 -13.77 8.50 8.54
N LEU A 62 -13.16 7.96 9.60
CA LEU A 62 -11.81 7.39 9.55
C LEU A 62 -11.74 6.22 8.55
N PHE A 63 -12.71 5.30 8.57
CA PHE A 63 -12.75 4.14 7.68
C PHE A 63 -12.97 4.55 6.22
N LEU A 64 -13.86 5.51 5.97
CA LEU A 64 -14.07 6.10 4.65
C LEU A 64 -12.79 6.76 4.12
N THR A 65 -12.13 7.56 4.97
CA THR A 65 -10.92 8.29 4.59
C THR A 65 -9.77 7.34 4.28
N ILE A 66 -9.53 6.33 5.13
CA ILE A 66 -8.51 5.30 4.89
C ILE A 66 -8.86 4.49 3.63
N GLY A 67 -10.12 4.09 3.46
CA GLY A 67 -10.57 3.35 2.29
C GLY A 67 -10.35 4.13 0.99
N ALA A 68 -10.73 5.41 0.97
CA ALA A 68 -10.54 6.30 -0.17
C ALA A 68 -9.05 6.51 -0.46
N PHE A 69 -8.23 6.71 0.57
CA PHE A 69 -6.78 6.87 0.41
C PHE A 69 -6.13 5.62 -0.21
N LEU A 70 -6.52 4.42 0.24
CA LEU A 70 -6.04 3.15 -0.31
C LEU A 70 -6.46 2.94 -1.78
N LEU A 71 -7.65 3.39 -2.17
CA LEU A 71 -8.10 3.35 -3.56
C LEU A 71 -7.33 4.34 -4.43
N ILE A 72 -7.14 5.57 -3.98
CA ILE A 72 -6.33 6.58 -4.69
C ILE A 72 -4.89 6.07 -4.85
N TYR A 73 -4.33 5.47 -3.80
CA TYR A 73 -3.02 4.85 -3.83
C TYR A 73 -2.94 3.72 -4.88
N ALA A 74 -3.93 2.83 -4.92
CA ALA A 74 -3.99 1.74 -5.88
C ALA A 74 -4.09 2.25 -7.33
N VAL A 75 -4.92 3.27 -7.58
CA VAL A 75 -5.04 3.92 -8.89
C VAL A 75 -3.74 4.61 -9.28
N GLY A 76 -3.12 5.36 -8.36
CA GLY A 76 -1.83 6.02 -8.59
C GLY A 76 -0.72 5.03 -8.95
N MET A 77 -0.68 3.90 -8.27
CA MET A 77 0.25 2.80 -8.57
C MET A 77 -0.04 2.14 -9.94
N LEU A 78 -1.30 2.01 -10.33
CA LEU A 78 -1.70 1.48 -11.63
C LEU A 78 -1.32 2.43 -12.77
N VAL A 79 -1.57 3.74 -12.60
CA VAL A 79 -1.18 4.79 -13.55
C VAL A 79 0.34 4.86 -13.67
N ALA A 80 1.06 4.84 -12.55
CA ALA A 80 2.53 4.77 -12.54
C ALA A 80 3.03 3.50 -13.25
N PHE A 81 2.33 2.38 -13.11
CA PHE A 81 2.67 1.14 -13.81
C PHE A 81 2.44 1.21 -15.32
N MET A 82 1.40 1.92 -15.78
CA MET A 82 1.09 2.08 -17.20
C MET A 82 2.01 3.07 -17.90
N PHE A 83 2.31 4.21 -17.27
CA PHE A 83 2.97 5.35 -17.92
C PHE A 83 4.42 5.59 -17.46
N LEU A 84 4.82 5.08 -16.30
CA LEU A 84 6.10 5.38 -15.63
C LEU A 84 6.86 4.09 -15.27
N ARG A 85 6.91 3.12 -16.20
CA ARG A 85 7.56 1.80 -15.99
C ARG A 85 9.02 1.88 -15.56
N ASP A 86 9.76 2.88 -16.03
CA ASP A 86 11.17 3.05 -15.69
C ASP A 86 11.37 3.71 -14.31
N ALA A 87 10.39 4.51 -13.87
CA ALA A 87 10.39 5.16 -12.56
C ALA A 87 9.71 4.33 -11.45
N LEU A 88 9.33 3.09 -11.73
CA LEU A 88 8.58 2.25 -10.79
C LEU A 88 9.37 1.91 -9.52
N LYS A 89 10.69 1.72 -9.63
CA LYS A 89 11.59 1.50 -8.48
C LYS A 89 11.60 2.68 -7.51
N PRO A 90 11.90 3.92 -7.93
CA PRO A 90 11.89 5.06 -7.02
C PRO A 90 10.47 5.37 -6.50
N ILE A 91 9.43 5.18 -7.31
CA ILE A 91 8.04 5.34 -6.86
C ILE A 91 7.73 4.35 -5.74
N LEU A 92 8.03 3.06 -5.92
CA LEU A 92 7.85 2.05 -4.87
C LEU A 92 8.67 2.32 -3.61
N PHE A 93 9.88 2.87 -3.77
CA PHE A 93 10.70 3.25 -2.64
C PHE A 93 10.03 4.37 -1.85
N LEU A 94 9.63 5.46 -2.52
CA LEU A 94 8.95 6.59 -1.90
C LEU A 94 7.63 6.17 -1.24
N MET A 95 6.85 5.33 -1.90
CA MET A 95 5.58 4.87 -1.36
C MET A 95 5.77 4.01 -0.10
N ASN A 96 6.73 3.08 -0.10
CA ASN A 96 6.98 2.22 1.07
C ASN A 96 7.64 2.94 2.24
N TRP A 97 8.50 3.93 1.98
CA TRP A 97 9.30 4.58 3.02
C TRP A 97 8.76 5.92 3.50
N VAL A 98 7.93 6.58 2.70
CA VAL A 98 7.36 7.89 3.05
C VAL A 98 5.85 7.76 3.21
N VAL A 99 5.15 7.34 2.16
CA VAL A 99 3.68 7.40 2.14
C VAL A 99 3.05 6.44 3.14
N ILE A 100 3.48 5.17 3.18
CA ILE A 100 2.92 4.19 4.13
C ILE A 100 3.21 4.59 5.59
N PRO A 101 4.45 4.92 6.00
CA PRO A 101 4.71 5.35 7.37
C PRO A 101 3.96 6.63 7.77
N SER A 102 3.90 7.64 6.88
CA SER A 102 3.14 8.86 7.16
C SER A 102 1.64 8.59 7.31
N ALA A 103 1.06 7.75 6.45
CA ALA A 103 -0.33 7.35 6.58
C ALA A 103 -0.59 6.56 7.87
N ALA A 104 0.32 5.68 8.28
CA ALA A 104 0.21 4.93 9.52
C ALA A 104 0.25 5.85 10.75
N ILE A 105 1.19 6.81 10.80
CA ILE A 105 1.26 7.79 11.88
C ILE A 105 -0.02 8.61 11.94
N TRP A 106 -0.52 9.09 10.81
CA TRP A 106 -1.76 9.85 10.74
C TRP A 106 -2.97 9.05 11.25
N CYS A 107 -3.10 7.78 10.84
CA CYS A 107 -4.17 6.89 11.30
C CYS A 107 -4.14 6.69 12.82
N VAL A 108 -2.95 6.55 13.41
CA VAL A 108 -2.78 6.40 14.86
C VAL A 108 -3.17 7.69 15.59
N MET A 109 -2.75 8.85 15.08
CA MET A 109 -3.10 10.15 15.66
C MET A 109 -4.60 10.41 15.62
N GLU A 110 -5.25 10.15 14.48
CA GLU A 110 -6.69 10.36 14.33
C GLU A 110 -7.50 9.36 15.14
N GLY A 111 -7.09 8.08 15.17
CA GLY A 111 -7.68 7.08 16.05
C GLY A 111 -7.56 7.45 17.53
N HIS A 112 -6.42 7.98 17.97
CA HIS A 112 -6.25 8.49 19.32
C HIS A 112 -7.21 9.65 19.61
N ARG A 113 -7.31 10.62 18.69
CA ARG A 113 -8.22 11.79 18.82
C ARG A 113 -9.68 11.37 18.97
N ILE A 114 -10.14 10.38 18.20
CA ILE A 114 -11.51 9.84 18.28
C ILE A 114 -11.76 9.16 19.63
N ILE A 115 -10.76 8.47 20.19
CA ILE A 115 -10.89 7.73 21.46
C ILE A 115 -10.89 8.69 22.66
N THR A 116 -9.95 9.65 22.70
CA THR A 116 -9.75 10.57 23.82
C THR A 116 -10.68 11.78 23.81
N GLY A 117 -11.32 12.05 22.67
CA GLY A 117 -12.06 13.29 22.44
C GLY A 117 -11.13 14.45 22.01
N PRO A 118 -11.69 15.51 21.41
CA PRO A 118 -10.94 16.74 21.11
C PRO A 118 -10.48 17.48 22.36
#